data_AF-A0A0E8I744-F1
#
_entry.id   AF-A0A0E8I744-F1
#
_cell.length_a   1.000
_cell.length_b   1.000
_cell.length_c   1.000
_cell.angle_alpha   90.00
_cell.angle_beta   90.00
_cell.angle_gamma   90.00
#
_symmetry.space_group_name_H-M   'P 1'
#
loop_
_entity.id
_entity.type
_entity.pdbx_description
1 polymer ?
#
loop_
_entity_poly.entity_id
_entity_poly.type
_entity_poly.pdbx_seq_one_letter_code
_entity_poly.pdbx_strand_id
1 'polypeptide(L)'
;MDFEYFYNREAERFNFLKVPEILVDREEFRGLSAEAIILYSILLKQTGMSFKNNWIDKEGRVFIYFTVEEIMKRRNISKPTAIKTLDELDVKKE
;
A
#
# COMPACT_ATOMS: atom_id res chain seq x y z
N MET A 1 -24.89 15.71 23.46
CA MET A 1 -24.38 15.38 22.11
C MET A 1 -24.19 13.89 22.14
N ASP A 2 -25.22 13.15 21.75
CA ASP A 2 -25.20 11.69 21.79
C ASP A 2 -24.36 11.24 20.60
N PHE A 3 -23.11 10.89 20.87
CA PHE A 3 -22.29 10.22 19.87
C PHE A 3 -22.87 8.81 19.69
N GLU A 4 -23.51 8.56 18.55
CA GLU A 4 -23.88 7.20 18.15
C GLU A 4 -22.62 6.33 18.15
N TYR A 5 -22.63 5.28 18.97
CA TYR A 5 -21.53 4.31 19.04
C TYR A 5 -21.49 3.51 17.74
N PHE A 6 -20.30 3.31 17.18
CA PHE A 6 -20.13 2.43 16.02
C PHE A 6 -20.44 0.98 16.40
N TYR A 7 -21.39 0.35 15.73
CA TYR A 7 -21.72 -1.06 15.93
C TYR A 7 -21.08 -1.96 14.86
N ASN A 8 -20.41 -3.02 15.31
CA ASN A 8 -19.86 -4.17 14.54
C ASN A 8 -19.08 -3.86 13.26
N ARG A 9 -19.77 -3.60 12.13
CA ARG A 9 -19.19 -3.46 10.78
C ARG A 9 -19.11 -2.02 10.27
N GLU A 10 -19.58 -1.05 11.03
CA GLU A 10 -19.54 0.35 10.61
C GLU A 10 -18.11 0.89 10.55
N ALA A 11 -17.22 0.45 11.45
CA ALA A 11 -15.82 0.82 11.44
C ALA A 11 -15.09 0.38 10.15
N GLU A 12 -15.49 -0.76 9.55
CA GLU A 12 -14.92 -1.24 8.29
C GLU A 12 -15.33 -0.36 7.09
N ARG A 13 -16.49 0.31 7.15
CA ARG A 13 -16.91 1.26 6.10
C ARG A 13 -15.98 2.46 5.99
N PHE A 14 -15.26 2.79 7.06
CA PHE A 14 -14.30 3.89 7.09
C PHE A 14 -12.86 3.44 6.83
N ASN A 15 -12.65 2.20 6.40
CA ASN A 15 -11.32 1.64 6.20
C ASN A 15 -10.79 1.90 4.78
N PHE A 16 -10.48 3.16 4.48
CA PHE A 16 -10.06 3.57 3.13
C PHE A 16 -8.59 3.22 2.82
N LEU A 17 -8.28 3.15 1.52
CA LEU A 17 -6.91 3.32 1.02
C LEU A 17 -6.73 4.81 0.70
N LYS A 18 -5.64 5.39 1.21
CA LYS A 18 -5.26 6.77 0.88
C LYS A 18 -4.23 6.71 -0.24
N VAL A 19 -4.52 7.40 -1.34
CA VAL A 19 -3.60 7.59 -2.45
C VAL A 19 -2.90 8.94 -2.27
N PRO A 20 -1.57 9.02 -2.21
CA PRO A 20 -0.87 10.29 -2.25
C PRO A 20 -1.10 11.00 -3.59
N GLU A 21 -1.56 12.24 -3.55
CA GLU A 21 -1.83 13.07 -4.75
C GLU A 21 -0.59 13.19 -5.66
N ILE A 22 0.61 13.19 -5.07
CA ILE A 22 1.86 13.22 -5.85
C ILE A 22 1.95 12.07 -6.87
N LEU A 23 1.42 10.87 -6.57
CA LEU A 23 1.48 9.73 -7.49
C LEU A 23 0.53 9.90 -8.68
N VAL A 24 -0.42 10.83 -8.59
CA VAL A 24 -1.44 11.11 -9.61
C VAL A 24 -1.07 12.35 -10.41
N ASP A 25 -0.58 13.39 -9.74
CA ASP A 25 -0.47 14.73 -10.33
C ASP A 25 0.92 15.05 -10.90
N ARG A 26 1.96 14.37 -10.40
CA ARG A 26 3.35 14.70 -10.76
C ARG A 26 3.80 13.96 -12.01
N GLU A 27 4.51 14.69 -12.87
CA GLU A 27 5.04 14.17 -14.14
C GLU A 27 5.93 12.95 -13.92
N GLU A 28 6.72 12.99 -12.85
CA GLU A 28 7.67 11.94 -12.45
C GLU A 28 7.00 10.57 -12.25
N PHE A 29 5.70 10.54 -11.96
CA PHE A 29 4.93 9.32 -11.70
C PHE A 29 3.92 8.96 -12.79
N ARG A 30 3.86 9.69 -13.92
CA ARG A 30 2.92 9.39 -15.02
C ARG A 30 3.10 8.01 -15.64
N GLY A 31 4.27 7.39 -15.46
CA GLY A 31 4.54 6.03 -15.91
C GLY A 31 3.90 4.94 -15.06
N LEU A 32 3.39 5.25 -13.87
CA LEU A 32 2.76 4.28 -12.99
C LEU A 32 1.38 3.88 -13.50
N SER A 33 1.12 2.58 -13.53
CA SER A 33 -0.25 2.10 -13.72
C SER A 33 -1.12 2.42 -12.50
N ALA A 34 -2.43 2.51 -12.70
CA ALA A 34 -3.39 2.59 -11.60
C ALA A 34 -3.23 1.42 -10.62
N GLU A 35 -2.84 0.24 -11.13
CA GLU A 35 -2.58 -0.95 -10.31
C GLU A 35 -1.39 -0.75 -9.38
N ALA A 36 -0.31 -0.12 -9.87
CA ALA A 36 0.87 0.25 -9.09
C ALA A 36 0.55 1.32 -8.04
N ILE A 37 -0.24 2.33 -8.38
CA ILE A 37 -0.69 3.36 -7.43
C ILE A 37 -1.52 2.75 -6.29
N ILE A 38 -2.43 1.83 -6.61
CA ILE A 38 -3.22 1.11 -5.60
C ILE A 38 -2.30 0.21 -4.75
N LEU A 39 -1.36 -0.51 -5.37
CA LEU A 39 -0.40 -1.34 -4.64
C LEU A 39 0.43 -0.48 -3.67
N TYR A 40 0.98 0.65 -4.11
CA TYR A 40 1.70 1.58 -3.25
C TYR A 40 0.84 2.03 -2.06
N SER A 41 -0.42 2.37 -2.29
CA SER A 41 -1.35 2.79 -1.24
C SER A 41 -1.60 1.68 -0.20
N ILE A 42 -1.61 0.42 -0.64
CA ILE A 42 -1.69 -0.76 0.25
C ILE A 42 -0.40 -0.91 1.07
N LEU A 43 0.77 -0.79 0.44
CA LEU A 43 2.07 -0.86 1.12
C LEU A 43 2.22 0.26 2.15
N LEU A 44 1.84 1.49 1.80
CA LEU A 44 1.83 2.64 2.69
C LEU A 44 0.89 2.45 3.90
N LYS A 45 -0.25 1.77 3.72
CA LYS A 45 -1.11 1.41 4.86
C LYS A 45 -0.47 0.34 5.74
N GLN A 46 0.29 -0.60 5.16
CA GLN A 46 1.03 -1.62 5.91
C GLN A 46 2.17 -1.04 6.74
N THR A 47 2.88 0.00 6.28
CA THR A 47 3.97 0.61 7.05
C THR A 47 3.50 1.10 8.42
N GLY A 48 2.28 1.63 8.52
CA GLY A 48 1.67 2.02 9.80
C GLY A 48 1.48 0.84 10.76
N MET A 49 1.20 -0.36 10.26
CA MET A 49 1.16 -1.59 11.07
C MET A 49 2.57 -2.09 11.41
N SER A 50 3.50 -2.04 10.46
CA SER A 50 4.89 -2.42 10.67
C SER A 50 5.58 -1.57 11.75
N PHE A 51 5.31 -0.26 11.78
CA PHE A 51 5.77 0.62 12.85
C PHE A 51 5.24 0.17 14.23
N LYS A 52 3.94 -0.16 14.32
CA LYS A 52 3.33 -0.68 15.57
C LYS A 52 3.92 -2.02 16.00
N ASN A 53 4.38 -2.83 15.06
CA ASN A 53 5.04 -4.11 15.31
C ASN A 53 6.56 -3.99 15.51
N ASN A 54 7.09 -2.77 15.63
CA ASN A 54 8.51 -2.49 15.80
C ASN A 54 9.40 -3.06 14.68
N TRP A 55 8.88 -3.10 13.45
CA TRP A 55 9.66 -3.45 12.25
C TRP A 55 10.42 -2.22 11.77
N ILE A 56 11.49 -1.93 12.50
CA ILE A 56 12.34 -0.77 12.32
C ILE A 56 13.78 -1.28 12.21
N ASP A 57 14.50 -0.82 11.18
CA ASP A 57 15.89 -1.21 10.99
C ASP A 57 16.85 -0.42 11.91
N LYS A 58 18.15 -0.68 11.78
CA LYS A 58 19.19 -0.04 12.60
C LYS A 58 19.31 1.47 12.39
N GLU A 59 18.79 1.99 11.29
CA GLU A 59 18.81 3.42 10.93
C GLU A 59 17.48 4.11 11.31
N GLY A 60 16.54 3.40 11.95
CA GLY A 60 15.25 3.96 12.33
C GLY A 60 14.21 3.95 11.20
N ARG A 61 14.48 3.25 10.08
CA ARG A 61 13.55 3.18 8.95
C ARG A 61 12.53 2.07 9.16
N VAL A 62 11.26 2.37 8.95
CA VAL A 62 10.19 1.37 8.95
C VAL A 62 10.24 0.58 7.66
N PHE A 63 10.33 -0.73 7.76
CA PHE A 63 10.25 -1.62 6.62
C PHE A 63 9.00 -2.50 6.70
N ILE A 64 8.60 -3.06 5.55
CA ILE A 64 7.45 -3.96 5.45
C ILE A 64 7.92 -5.32 4.96
N TYR A 65 7.39 -6.38 5.56
CA TYR A 65 7.36 -7.69 4.92
C TYR A 65 6.05 -7.78 4.15
N PHE A 66 6.15 -7.84 2.82
CA PHE A 66 5.01 -7.99 1.94
C PHE A 66 5.39 -8.87 0.74
N THR A 67 4.89 -10.10 0.70
CA THR A 67 5.32 -11.07 -0.31
C THR A 67 4.55 -10.93 -1.62
N VAL A 68 5.11 -11.47 -2.71
CA VAL A 68 4.40 -11.55 -4.00
C VAL A 68 3.11 -12.34 -3.86
N GLU A 69 3.10 -13.41 -3.06
CA GLU A 69 1.90 -14.19 -2.78
C GLU A 69 0.82 -13.35 -2.05
N GLU A 70 1.21 -12.45 -1.14
CA GLU A 70 0.27 -11.53 -0.49
C GLU A 70 -0.30 -10.51 -1.47
N ILE A 71 0.51 -10.00 -2.41
CA ILE A 71 0.05 -9.12 -3.50
C ILE A 71 -0.99 -9.87 -4.34
N MET A 72 -0.65 -11.08 -4.81
CA MET A 72 -1.54 -11.91 -5.62
C MET A 72 -2.87 -12.16 -4.92
N LYS A 73 -2.84 -12.52 -3.63
CA LYS A 73 -4.04 -12.79 -2.83
C LYS A 73 -4.89 -11.54 -2.62
N ARG A 74 -4.28 -10.39 -2.29
CA ARG A 74 -5.03 -9.15 -2.04
C ARG A 74 -5.62 -8.56 -3.30
N ARG A 75 -4.92 -8.67 -4.43
CA ARG A 75 -5.36 -8.07 -5.70
C ARG A 75 -6.09 -9.04 -6.62
N ASN A 76 -6.07 -10.33 -6.31
CA ASN A 76 -6.59 -11.40 -7.16
C ASN A 76 -5.97 -11.36 -8.56
N ILE A 77 -4.64 -11.28 -8.63
CA ILE A 77 -3.87 -11.18 -9.87
C ILE A 77 -2.87 -12.31 -10.00
N SER A 78 -2.47 -12.61 -11.24
CA SER A 78 -1.45 -13.61 -11.53
C SER A 78 -0.08 -13.20 -10.98
N LYS A 79 0.80 -14.19 -10.75
CA LYS A 79 2.17 -13.94 -10.30
C LYS A 79 2.95 -13.00 -11.24
N PRO A 80 2.92 -13.20 -12.59
CA PRO A 80 3.57 -12.26 -13.51
C PRO A 80 3.04 -10.83 -13.38
N THR A 81 1.72 -10.66 -13.23
CA THR A 81 1.13 -9.33 -13.01
C THR A 81 1.61 -8.72 -11.71
N ALA A 82 1.60 -9.48 -10.61
CA ALA A 82 2.06 -9.00 -9.30
C ALA A 82 3.51 -8.53 -9.32
N ILE A 83 4.39 -9.29 -9.98
CA ILE A 83 5.81 -8.93 -10.16
C ILE A 83 5.92 -7.66 -10.99
N LYS A 84 5.25 -7.60 -12.16
CA LYS A 84 5.26 -6.41 -13.02
C LYS A 84 4.80 -5.15 -12.28
N THR A 85 3.71 -5.23 -11.51
CA THR A 85 3.21 -4.11 -10.70
C THR A 85 4.23 -3.68 -9.65
N LEU A 86 4.95 -4.63 -9.05
CA LEU A 86 6.00 -4.32 -8.07
C LEU A 86 7.21 -3.66 -8.76
N ASP A 87 7.61 -4.15 -9.94
CA ASP A 87 8.70 -3.60 -10.75
C ASP A 87 8.42 -2.16 -11.19
N GLU A 88 7.15 -1.77 -11.40
CA GLU A 88 6.76 -0.38 -11.68
C GLU A 88 7.03 0.57 -10.51
N LEU A 89 7.04 0.05 -9.27
CA LEU A 89 7.29 0.82 -8.05
C LEU A 89 8.76 0.83 -7.63
N ASP A 90 9.61 0.03 -8.28
CA ASP A 90 11.03 -0.02 -7.98
C ASP A 90 11.80 0.98 -8.85
N VAL A 91 12.96 1.41 -8.36
CA VAL A 91 13.87 2.23 -9.16
C VAL A 91 14.50 1.32 -10.21
N LYS A 92 14.21 1.57 -11.49
CA LYS A 92 14.95 0.93 -12.58
C LYS A 92 16.42 1.29 -12.42
N LYS A 93 17.22 0.32 -11.98
CA LYS A 93 18.68 0.42 -12.09
C LYS A 93 19.01 0.38 -13.57
N GLU A 94 19.55 1.49 -14.08
CA GLU A 94 20.19 1.53 -15.41
C GLU A 94 21.40 0.59 -15.46
#